data_AF-A0A947REG8-F1
#
_entry.id   AF-A0A947REG8-F1
#
_cell.length_a   1.000
_cell.length_b   1.000
_cell.length_c   1.000
_cell.angle_alpha   90.00
_cell.angle_beta   90.00
_cell.angle_gamma   90.00
#
_symmetry.space_group_name_H-M   'P 1'
#
loop_
_entity.id
_entity.type
_entity.pdbx_description
1 polymer ?
#
loop_
_entity_poly.entity_id
_entity_poly.type
_entity_poly.pdbx_seq_one_letter_code
_entity_poly.pdbx_strand_id
1 'polypeptide(L)'
;MAKKNNRRFIFHKELMKQLVTLSTSAFGFTAALAWNDAIQQTVQQFIEPKLPGSGILSRLIYALLVTILGVIITFQLSRLISR
;
A
#
# COMPACT_ATOMS: atom_id res chain seq x y z
N MET A 1 -7.63 -33.23 -32.26
CA MET A 1 -8.33 -32.05 -31.69
C MET A 1 -7.95 -31.72 -30.23
N ALA A 2 -7.45 -32.67 -29.42
CA ALA A 2 -7.07 -32.44 -28.01
C ALA A 2 -5.99 -31.34 -27.78
N LYS A 3 -5.00 -31.21 -28.67
CA LYS A 3 -3.89 -30.24 -28.52
C LYS A 3 -4.32 -28.76 -28.65
N LYS A 4 -5.45 -28.47 -29.32
CA LYS A 4 -5.99 -27.11 -29.48
C LYS A 4 -6.65 -26.60 -28.20
N ASN A 5 -7.33 -27.47 -27.46
CA ASN A 5 -7.97 -27.13 -26.19
C ASN A 5 -6.94 -26.75 -25.11
N ASN A 6 -5.83 -27.49 -25.04
CA ASN A 6 -4.79 -27.23 -24.05
C ASN A 6 -4.12 -25.86 -24.24
N ARG A 7 -3.91 -25.44 -25.51
CA ARG A 7 -3.35 -24.11 -25.81
C ARG A 7 -4.27 -22.96 -25.38
N ARG A 8 -5.58 -23.08 -25.57
CA ARG A 8 -6.55 -22.08 -25.09
C ARG A 8 -6.55 -22.00 -23.57
N PHE A 9 -6.56 -23.14 -22.89
CA PHE A 9 -6.52 -23.19 -21.42
C PHE A 9 -5.25 -22.53 -20.84
N ILE A 10 -4.08 -22.82 -21.42
CA ILE A 10 -2.81 -22.19 -21.02
C ILE A 10 -2.84 -20.67 -21.24
N PHE A 11 -3.36 -20.21 -22.38
CA PHE A 11 -3.48 -18.78 -22.66
C PHE A 11 -4.39 -18.05 -21.68
N HIS A 12 -5.58 -18.58 -21.39
CA HIS A 12 -6.49 -17.96 -20.42
C HIS A 12 -5.87 -17.90 -19.03
N LYS A 13 -5.16 -18.95 -18.60
CA LYS A 13 -4.46 -18.97 -17.31
C LYS A 13 -3.40 -17.87 -17.24
N GLU A 14 -2.60 -17.70 -18.28
CA GLU A 14 -1.56 -16.66 -18.32
C GLU A 14 -2.17 -15.25 -18.36
N LEU A 15 -3.25 -15.05 -19.13
CA LEU A 15 -4.01 -13.80 -19.16
C LEU A 15 -4.53 -13.45 -17.75
N MET A 16 -5.18 -14.41 -17.08
CA MET A 16 -5.70 -14.18 -15.72
C MET A 16 -4.57 -13.83 -14.74
N LYS A 17 -3.42 -14.51 -14.83
CA LYS A 17 -2.25 -14.19 -14.00
C LYS A 17 -1.74 -12.77 -14.23
N GLN A 18 -1.71 -12.30 -15.49
CA GLN A 18 -1.33 -10.93 -15.82
C GLN A 18 -2.34 -9.92 -15.30
N LEU A 19 -3.64 -10.17 -15.45
CA LEU A 19 -4.68 -9.29 -14.90
C LEU A 19 -4.58 -9.19 -13.38
N VAL A 20 -4.42 -10.31 -12.67
CA VAL A 20 -4.24 -10.31 -11.21
C VAL A 20 -3.01 -9.50 -10.82
N THR A 21 -1.89 -9.66 -11.51
CA THR A 21 -0.67 -8.89 -11.25
C THR A 21 -0.89 -7.39 -11.46
N LEU A 22 -1.50 -7.01 -12.59
CA LEU A 22 -1.77 -5.62 -12.94
C LEU A 22 -2.73 -4.96 -11.93
N SER A 23 -3.85 -5.63 -11.64
CA SER A 23 -4.84 -5.13 -10.68
C SER A 23 -4.24 -5.01 -9.27
N THR A 24 -3.51 -6.03 -8.80
CA THR A 24 -2.90 -6.00 -7.46
C THR A 24 -1.86 -4.88 -7.36
N SER A 25 -1.07 -4.67 -8.42
CA SER A 25 -0.08 -3.58 -8.47
C SER A 25 -0.75 -2.21 -8.44
N ALA A 26 -1.81 -2.03 -9.25
CA ALA A 26 -2.58 -0.79 -9.27
C ALA A 26 -3.21 -0.49 -7.91
N PHE A 27 -3.86 -1.47 -7.28
CA PHE A 27 -4.42 -1.30 -5.95
C PHE A 27 -3.37 -1.07 -4.87
N GLY A 28 -2.21 -1.74 -4.95
CA GLY A 28 -1.09 -1.50 -4.05
C GLY A 28 -0.59 -0.05 -4.14
N PHE A 29 -0.49 0.49 -5.35
CA PHE A 29 -0.13 1.90 -5.58
C PHE A 29 -1.19 2.87 -5.05
N THR A 30 -2.47 2.64 -5.38
CA THR A 30 -3.57 3.46 -4.87
C THR A 30 -3.65 3.42 -3.34
N ALA A 31 -3.45 2.25 -2.72
CA ALA A 31 -3.43 2.11 -1.27
C ALA A 31 -2.27 2.89 -0.63
N ALA A 32 -1.07 2.83 -1.24
CA ALA A 32 0.08 3.59 -0.76
C ALA A 32 -0.19 5.10 -0.77
N LEU A 33 -0.78 5.63 -1.85
CA LEU A 33 -1.18 7.03 -1.94
C LEU A 33 -2.27 7.40 -0.92
N ALA A 34 -3.30 6.56 -0.77
CA ALA A 34 -4.38 6.81 0.17
C ALA A 34 -3.89 6.89 1.62
N TRP A 35 -2.94 6.01 2.02
CA TRP A 35 -2.35 6.06 3.35
C TRP A 35 -1.47 7.30 3.56
N ASN A 36 -0.67 7.69 2.56
CA ASN A 36 0.10 8.94 2.61
C ASN A 36 -0.82 10.13 2.89
N ASP A 37 -1.89 10.27 2.09
CA ASP A 37 -2.81 11.39 2.19
C ASP A 37 -3.61 11.35 3.50
N ALA A 38 -4.08 10.17 3.94
CA ALA A 38 -4.82 10.01 5.18
C ALA A 38 -3.99 10.43 6.39
N ILE A 39 -2.72 10.01 6.47
CA ILE A 39 -1.84 10.40 7.58
C ILE A 39 -1.56 11.90 7.52
N GLN A 40 -1.27 12.45 6.34
CA GLN A 40 -1.00 13.87 6.16
C GLN A 40 -2.20 14.74 6.58
N GLN A 41 -3.41 14.42 6.10
CA GLN A 41 -4.61 15.16 6.47
C GLN A 41 -4.92 15.03 7.96
N THR A 42 -4.69 13.86 8.55
CA THR A 42 -4.87 13.66 9.99
C THR A 42 -3.94 14.57 10.79
N VAL A 43 -2.67 14.67 10.41
CA VAL A 43 -1.71 15.57 11.06
C VAL A 43 -2.14 17.04 10.88
N GLN A 44 -2.51 17.43 9.66
CA GLN A 44 -2.93 18.80 9.35
C GLN A 44 -4.21 19.22 10.08
N GLN A 45 -5.19 18.33 10.22
CA GLN A 45 -6.48 18.67 10.83
C GLN A 45 -6.47 18.54 12.36
N PHE A 46 -5.75 17.56 12.92
CA PHE A 46 -5.83 17.25 14.35
C PHE A 46 -4.62 17.71 15.16
N ILE A 47 -3.44 17.83 14.54
CA ILE A 47 -2.17 18.08 15.23
C ILE A 47 -1.69 19.50 14.99
N GLU A 48 -1.71 19.97 13.75
CA GLU A 48 -1.22 21.32 13.37
C GLU A 48 -1.96 22.46 14.08
N PRO A 49 -3.30 22.46 14.23
CA PRO A 49 -4.01 23.54 14.93
C PRO A 49 -3.73 23.60 16.43
N LYS A 50 -3.16 22.52 17.01
CA LYS A 50 -2.86 22.42 18.44
C LYS A 50 -1.43 22.82 18.78
N LEU A 51 -0.58 23.06 17.78
CA LEU A 51 0.84 23.34 17.96
C LEU A 51 1.19 24.73 17.38
N PRO A 52 1.67 25.68 18.20
CA PRO A 52 2.22 26.93 17.70
C PRO A 52 3.59 26.65 17.05
N GLY A 53 3.74 26.87 15.75
CA GLY A 53 5.03 26.71 15.07
C GLY A 53 4.95 26.66 13.55
N SER A 54 6.09 26.85 12.88
CA SER A 54 6.29 27.07 11.43
C SER A 54 5.99 25.87 10.50
N GLY A 55 5.10 24.95 10.88
CA GLY A 55 4.79 23.75 10.10
C GLY A 55 5.89 22.67 10.06
N ILE A 56 7.11 22.98 10.52
CA ILE A 56 8.22 22.01 10.59
C ILE A 56 7.91 20.87 11.58
N LEU A 57 7.32 21.19 12.73
CA LEU A 57 6.93 20.20 13.75
C LEU A 57 5.83 19.27 13.24
N SER A 58 4.87 19.79 12.46
CA SER A 58 3.82 19.00 11.80
C SER A 58 4.43 17.96 10.87
N ARG A 59 5.42 18.34 10.04
CA ARG A 59 6.13 17.42 9.14
C ARG A 59 6.96 16.37 9.87
N LEU A 60 7.58 16.72 11.01
CA LEU A 60 8.31 15.77 11.84
C LEU A 60 7.38 14.72 12.46
N ILE A 61 6.21 15.13 12.95
CA ILE A 61 5.20 14.22 13.49
C ILE A 61 4.65 13.30 12.40
N TYR A 62 4.36 13.86 11.22
CA TYR A 62 4.01 13.07 10.04
C TYR A 62 5.05 11.98 9.73
N ALA A 63 6.34 12.36 9.64
CA ALA A 63 7.42 11.42 9.34
C ALA A 63 7.55 10.32 10.40
N LEU A 64 7.39 10.67 11.68
CA LEU A 64 7.41 9.70 12.78
C LEU A 64 6.23 8.71 12.66
N LEU A 65 5.01 9.19 12.41
CA LEU A 65 3.83 8.36 12.28
C LEU A 65 3.94 7.38 11.11
N VAL A 66 4.38 7.85 9.94
CA VAL A 66 4.60 6.99 8.77
C VAL A 66 5.66 5.92 9.06
N THR A 67 6.74 6.29 9.76
CA THR A 67 7.80 5.33 10.13
C THR A 67 7.28 4.26 11.08
N ILE A 68 6.54 4.65 12.12
CA ILE A 68 5.96 3.70 13.09
C ILE A 68 4.97 2.77 12.40
N LEU A 69 4.06 3.31 11.58
CA LEU A 69 3.12 2.49 10.81
C LEU A 69 3.83 1.52 9.87
N GLY A 70 4.86 2.00 9.15
CA GLY A 70 5.69 1.17 8.28
C GLY A 70 6.34 0.02 9.05
N VAL A 71 6.95 0.28 10.20
CA VAL A 71 7.56 -0.75 11.05
C VAL A 71 6.53 -1.75 11.56
N ILE A 72 5.35 -1.28 12.03
CA ILE A 72 4.29 -2.18 12.51
C ILE A 72 3.81 -3.09 11.39
N ILE A 73 3.46 -2.54 10.22
CA ILE A 73 2.93 -3.32 9.10
C ILE A 73 3.99 -4.32 8.62
N THR A 74 5.23 -3.89 8.41
CA THR A 74 6.32 -4.77 7.96
C THR A 74 6.61 -5.87 8.97
N PHE A 75 6.68 -5.55 10.26
CA PHE A 75 6.88 -6.53 11.32
C PHE A 75 5.76 -7.58 11.36
N GLN A 76 4.50 -7.13 11.27
CA GLN A 76 3.34 -8.03 11.27
C GLN A 76 3.34 -8.94 10.04
N LEU A 77 3.68 -8.41 8.85
CA LEU A 77 3.81 -9.21 7.63
C LEU A 77 4.97 -10.22 7.73
N SER A 78 6.13 -9.81 8.26
CA SER A 78 7.26 -10.72 8.50
C SER A 78 6.86 -11.87 9.44
N ARG A 79 6.04 -11.60 10.45
CA ARG A 79 5.53 -12.64 11.36
C ARG A 79 4.53 -13.58 10.69
N LEU A 80 3.73 -13.09 9.73
CA LEU A 80 2.80 -13.93 8.97
C LEU A 80 3.52 -14.85 7.99
N ILE A 81 4.62 -14.39 7.38
CA ILE A 81 5.42 -15.18 6.43
C ILE A 81 6.29 -16.23 7.15
N SER A 82 6.74 -15.93 8.37
CA SER A 82 7.57 -16.83 9.18
C SER A 82 6.77 -17.88 9.98
N ARG A 83 5.44 -17.88 9.85
CA ARG A 83 4.55 -18.95 10.32
C ARG A 83 4.36 -19.98 9.21
#